data_AF-A0A3D2SML8-F1
#
_entry.id   AF-A0A3D2SML8-F1
#
_cell.length_a   1.000
_cell.length_b   1.000
_cell.length_c   1.000
_cell.angle_alpha   90.00
_cell.angle_beta   90.00
_cell.angle_gamma   90.00
#
_symmetry.space_group_name_H-M   'P 1'
#
loop_
_entity.id
_entity.type
_entity.pdbx_description
1 polymer ?
#
loop_
_entity_poly.entity_id
_entity_poly.type
_entity_poly.pdbx_seq_one_letter_code
_entity_poly.pdbx_strand_id
1 'polypeptide(L)' 'GHLLIAHKATNSFPSHHMLTISILAFSFLYQGCQKLGAIAILIAALVGWSRIYLGVHFPLDIVGAMILAFVLVNFYMRSR' A
#
# COMPACT_ATOMS: atom_id res chain seq x y z
N GLY A 1 16.87 -17.25 -6.84
CA GLY A 1 15.48 -17.26 -7.35
C GLY A 1 15.49 -16.68 -8.74
N HIS A 2 14.97 -17.41 -9.73
CA HIS A 2 14.99 -17.01 -11.12
C HIS A 2 13.83 -16.03 -11.39
N LEU A 3 14.13 -14.81 -11.84
CA LEU A 3 13.15 -13.83 -12.29
C LEU A 3 12.60 -14.27 -13.65
N LEU A 4 11.27 -14.46 -13.75
CA LEU A 4 10.58 -14.92 -14.97
C LEU A 4 10.19 -13.79 -15.93
N ILE A 5 10.49 -12.53 -15.60
CA ILE A 5 10.27 -11.37 -16.48
C ILE A 5 11.45 -10.41 -16.36
N ALA A 6 12.01 -9.97 -17.49
CA ALA A 6 13.01 -8.91 -17.52
C ALA A 6 12.34 -7.58 -17.14
N HIS A 7 12.47 -7.18 -15.87
CA HIS A 7 11.99 -5.89 -15.41
C HIS A 7 13.16 -4.90 -15.35
N LYS A 8 13.01 -3.75 -16.02
CA LYS A 8 13.93 -2.62 -15.91
C LYS A 8 13.97 -2.20 -14.44
N ALA A 9 15.14 -1.85 -13.91
CA ALA A 9 15.27 -1.31 -12.56
C ALA A 9 14.54 0.05 -12.48
N THR A 10 13.23 0.04 -12.30
CA THR A 10 12.42 1.23 -11.98
C THR A 10 12.28 1.31 -10.46
N ASN A 11 12.42 2.52 -9.92
CA ASN A 11 12.34 2.80 -8.48
C ASN A 11 11.22 2.00 -7.80
N SER A 12 11.62 0.99 -7.05
CA SER A 12 10.73 0.04 -6.35
C SER A 12 10.15 0.63 -5.07
N PHE A 13 10.62 1.82 -4.65
CA PHE A 13 10.30 2.40 -3.35
C PHE A 13 9.86 3.87 -3.43
N PRO A 14 8.73 4.24 -2.79
CA PRO A 14 7.67 3.36 -2.32
C PRO A 14 6.84 2.82 -3.51
N SER A 15 6.22 1.65 -3.34
CA SER A 15 5.33 1.09 -4.35
C SER A 15 4.10 1.98 -4.54
N HIS A 16 3.95 2.60 -5.72
CA HIS A 16 2.83 3.50 -6.03
C HIS A 16 1.46 2.84 -5.83
N HIS A 17 1.32 1.56 -6.21
CA HIS A 17 0.07 0.81 -6.04
C HIS A 17 -0.25 0.57 -4.57
N MET A 18 0.78 0.31 -3.76
CA MET A 18 0.62 0.06 -2.33
C MET A 18 0.29 1.37 -1.59
N LEU A 19 0.91 2.48 -2.01
CA LEU A 19 0.64 3.81 -1.46
C LEU A 19 -0.80 4.28 -1.75
N THR A 20 -1.28 4.18 -3.00
CA THR A 20 -2.64 4.60 -3.36
C THR A 20 -3.71 3.77 -2.68
N ILE A 21 -3.56 2.45 -2.65
CA ILE A 21 -4.57 1.57 -2.03
C ILE A 21 -4.61 1.74 -0.51
N SER A 22 -3.46 2.01 0.12
CA SER A 22 -3.37 2.28 1.56
C SER A 22 -3.99 3.64 1.92
N ILE A 23 -3.77 4.69 1.11
CA ILE A 23 -4.39 6.01 1.33
C ILE A 23 -5.91 5.90 1.25
N LEU A 24 -6.43 5.18 0.25
CA LEU A 24 -7.88 4.97 0.10
C LEU A 24 -8.46 4.22 1.31
N ALA A 25 -7.79 3.14 1.74
CA ALA A 25 -8.22 2.35 2.87
C ALA A 25 -8.30 3.17 4.16
N PHE A 26 -7.24 3.92 4.50
CA PHE A 26 -7.21 4.76 5.69
C PHE A 26 -8.19 5.93 5.61
N SER A 27 -8.41 6.51 4.42
CA SER A 27 -9.39 7.59 4.24
C SER A 27 -10.82 7.14 4.52
N PHE A 28 -11.20 5.93 4.08
CA PHE A 28 -12.51 5.36 4.40
C PHE A 28 -12.69 5.03 5.88
N LEU A 29 -11.64 4.55 6.55
CA LEU A 29 -11.67 4.35 8.00
C LEU A 29 -11.88 5.69 8.73
N TYR A 30 -11.22 6.75 8.28
CA TYR A 30 -11.34 8.09 8.85
C TYR A 30 -12.72 8.73 8.64
N GLN A 31 -13.40 8.45 7.52
CA GLN A 31 -14.75 8.97 7.25
C GLN A 31 -15.86 8.17 7.96
N GLY A 32 -15.54 7.19 8.81
CA GLY A 32 -16.52 6.35 9.49
C GLY A 32 -17.09 5.22 8.62
N CYS A 33 -16.64 5.07 7.38
CA CYS A 33 -17.02 3.99 6.48
C CYS A 33 -16.22 2.70 6.78
N GLN A 34 -16.34 2.19 8.01
CA GLN A 34 -15.52 1.09 8.53
C GLN A 34 -15.55 -0.18 7.66
N LYS A 35 -16.72 -0.53 7.08
CA LYS A 35 -16.86 -1.69 6.19
C LYS A 35 -16.03 -1.52 4.91
N LEU A 36 -16.09 -0.35 4.27
CA LEU A 36 -15.33 -0.06 3.05
C LEU A 36 -13.83 0.05 3.35
N GLY A 37 -13.47 0.65 4.49
CA GLY A 37 -12.08 0.71 4.94
C GLY A 37 -11.48 -0.68 5.21
N ALA A 38 -12.23 -1.57 5.86
CA ALA A 38 -11.79 -2.95 6.11
C ALA A 38 -11.61 -3.74 4.81
N ILE A 39 -12.56 -3.63 3.87
CA ILE A 39 -12.45 -4.25 2.54
C ILE A 39 -11.20 -3.72 1.82
N ALA A 40 -10.96 -2.41 1.85
CA ALA A 40 -9.81 -1.80 1.20
C ALA A 40 -8.47 -2.24 1.83
N ILE A 41 -8.40 -2.41 3.16
CA ILE A 41 -7.20 -2.98 3.82
C ILE A 41 -6.98 -4.44 3.38
N LEU A 42 -8.04 -5.24 3.26
CA LEU A 42 -7.91 -6.63 2.82
C LEU A 42 -7.39 -6.71 1.38
N ILE A 43 -7.89 -5.83 0.49
CA ILE A 43 -7.37 -5.72 -0.88
C ILE A 43 -5.91 -5.25 -0.86
N ALA A 44 -5.56 -4.26 -0.03
CA ALA A 44 -4.17 -3.80 0.12
C ALA A 44 -3.22 -4.92 0.56
N ALA A 45 -3.67 -5.79 1.48
CA ALA A 45 -2.90 -6.95 1.93
C ALA A 45 -2.72 -7.99 0.80
N LEU A 46 -3.78 -8.29 0.03
CA LEU A 46 -3.68 -9.20 -1.12
C LEU A 46 -2.74 -8.66 -2.20
N VAL A 47 -2.81 -7.36 -2.49
CA VAL A 47 -1.90 -6.69 -3.43
C VAL A 47 -0.47 -6.75 -2.90
N GLY A 48 -0.23 -6.42 -1.64
CA GLY A 48 1.09 -6.54 -1.01
C GLY A 48 1.66 -7.96 -1.12
N TRP A 49 0.85 -8.97 -0.78
CA TRP A 49 1.25 -10.38 -0.88
C TRP A 49 1.64 -10.77 -2.31
N SER A 50 0.86 -10.33 -3.32
CA SER A 50 1.17 -10.60 -4.72
C SER A 50 2.54 -10.03 -5.13
N ARG A 51 2.91 -8.86 -4.59
CA ARG A 51 4.17 -8.16 -4.90
C ARG A 51 5.39 -8.80 -4.23
N ILE A 52 5.23 -9.35 -3.03
CA ILE A 52 6.26 -10.15 -2.35
C ILE A 52 6.45 -11.47 -3.08
N TYR A 53 5.36 -12.18 -3.40
CA TYR A 53 5.40 -13.50 -4.02
C TYR A 53 6.06 -13.47 -5.42
N LEU A 54 5.82 -12.41 -6.19
CA LEU A 54 6.48 -12.19 -7.49
C LEU A 54 7.96 -11.78 -7.37
N GLY A 55 8.48 -11.55 -6.16
CA GLY A 55 9.88 -11.16 -5.91
C GLY A 55 10.24 -9.75 -6.40
N VAL A 56 9.24 -8.91 -6.69
CA VAL A 56 9.44 -7.56 -7.27
C VAL A 56 9.66 -6.50 -6.19
N HIS A 57 9.14 -6.74 -4.98
CA HIS A 57 9.26 -5.82 -3.85
C HIS A 57 9.66 -6.55 -2.58
N PHE A 58 10.48 -5.89 -1.76
CA PHE A 58 10.80 -6.38 -0.43
C PHE A 58 9.62 -6.14 0.51
N PRO A 59 9.39 -6.97 1.54
CA PRO A 59 8.35 -6.74 2.54
C PRO A 59 8.44 -5.35 3.20
N LEU A 60 9.66 -4.81 3.33
CA LEU A 60 9.93 -3.45 3.79
C LEU A 60 9.30 -2.37 2.90
N ASP A 61 9.21 -2.59 1.58
CA ASP A 61 8.61 -1.64 0.62
C ASP A 61 7.11 -1.47 0.87
N ILE A 62 6.46 -2.57 1.26
CA ILE A 62 5.02 -2.67 1.52
C ILE A 62 4.69 -2.03 2.87
N VAL A 63 5.47 -2.35 3.90
CA VAL A 63 5.31 -1.73 5.23
C VAL A 63 5.61 -0.23 5.17
N GLY A 64 6.66 0.18 4.46
CA GLY A 64 6.99 1.59 4.25
C GLY A 64 5.87 2.37 3.57
N ALA A 65 5.25 1.79 2.53
CA ALA A 65 4.11 2.41 1.86
C ALA A 65 2.86 2.52 2.76
N MET A 66 2.57 1.50 3.58
CA MET A 66 1.45 1.55 4.53
C MET A 66 1.66 2.60 5.62
N ILE A 67 2.87 2.70 6.18
CA ILE A 67 3.20 3.71 7.20
C ILE A 67 3.07 5.11 6.61
N LEU A 68 3.64 5.34 5.42
CA LEU A 68 3.57 6.64 4.75
C LEU A 68 2.12 7.04 4.46
N ALA A 69 1.30 6.11 3.95
CA ALA A 69 -0.11 6.35 3.72
C ALA A 69 -0.86 6.70 5.01
N PHE A 70 -0.59 5.99 6.12
CA PHE A 70 -1.18 6.30 7.41
C PHE A 70 -0.82 7.71 7.88
N VAL A 71 0.47 8.08 7.85
CA VAL A 71 0.94 9.41 8.26
C VAL A 71 0.30 10.51 7.43
N LEU A 72 0.26 10.35 6.10
CA LEU A 72 -0.34 11.34 5.20
C LEU A 72 -1.83 11.53 5.47
N VAL A 73 -2.59 10.45 5.62
CA VAL A 73 -4.02 10.54 5.90
C VAL A 73 -4.26 11.15 7.28
N ASN A 74 -3.50 10.76 8.30
CA ASN A 74 -3.60 11.36 9.64
C ASN A 74 -3.33 12.87 9.59
N PHE A 75 -2.24 13.28 8.95
CA PHE A 75 -1.88 14.69 8.83
C PHE A 75 -2.94 15.49 8.06
N TYR A 76 -3.43 14.95 6.94
CA TYR A 76 -4.47 15.58 6.13
C TYR A 76 -5.79 15.75 6.88
N MET A 77 -6.24 14.70 7.58
CA MET A 77 -7.51 14.70 8.32
C MET A 77 -7.43 15.56 9.59
N ARG A 78 -6.25 15.69 10.20
CA ARG A 78 -6.01 16.58 11.36
C ARG A 78 -5.96 18.06 10.97
N SER A 79 -5.62 18.36 9.71
CA SER A 79 -5.48 19.72 9.19
C SER A 79 -6.78 20.25 8.56
N ARG A 80 -7.86 19.47 8.59
CA ARG A 80 -9.23 19.87 8.26
C ARG A 80 -10.04 20.10 9.53
#